data_AF-A0AA43D3K2-F1
#
_entry.id   AF-A0AA43D3K2-F1
#
_cell.length_a   1.000
_cell.length_b   1.000
_cell.length_c   1.000
_cell.angle_alpha   90.00
_cell.angle_beta   90.00
_cell.angle_gamma   90.00
#
_symmetry.space_group_name_H-M   'P 1'
#
loop_
_entity.id
_entity.type
_entity.pdbx_description
1 polymer ?
#
loop_
_entity_poly.entity_id
_entity_poly.type
_entity_poly.pdbx_seq_one_letter_code
_entity_poly.pdbx_strand_id
1 'polypeptide(L)'
;LLKETLKWCETMKGHSALTIRMTKKSLNAESDNLYASWQHGMELLAHVWGSPEANEGMDAFLAGRKPNFQKFRVQAKKELEKYVDGFERDLNAPPSMRRKKK
;
A
#
# COMPACT_ATOMS: atom_id res chain seq x y z
N LEU A 1 -19.07 -9.72 30.47
CA LEU A 1 -18.81 -10.33 29.15
C LEU A 1 -18.45 -11.81 29.24
N LEU A 2 -17.50 -12.22 30.10
CA LEU A 2 -17.06 -13.63 30.21
C LEU A 2 -18.18 -14.67 30.33
N LYS A 3 -19.14 -14.47 31.24
CA LYS A 3 -20.28 -15.40 31.42
C LYS A 3 -21.08 -15.63 30.14
N GLU A 4 -21.30 -14.57 29.37
CA GLU A 4 -22.03 -14.64 28.10
C GLU A 4 -21.18 -15.33 27.02
N THR A 5 -19.88 -15.02 26.94
CA THR A 5 -18.95 -15.71 26.04
C THR A 5 -18.94 -17.23 26.29
N LEU A 6 -18.85 -17.65 27.55
CA LEU A 6 -18.87 -19.06 27.92
C LEU A 6 -20.18 -19.75 27.53
N LYS A 7 -21.32 -19.06 27.72
CA LYS A 7 -22.62 -19.55 27.28
C LYS A 7 -22.62 -19.82 25.76
N TRP A 8 -22.13 -18.89 24.94
CA TRP A 8 -22.03 -19.08 23.49
C TRP A 8 -21.07 -20.22 23.10
N CYS A 9 -19.93 -20.35 23.79
CA CYS A 9 -19.01 -21.46 23.57
C CYS A 9 -19.67 -22.81 23.84
N GLU A 10 -20.39 -22.96 24.95
CA GLU A 10 -21.11 -24.19 25.27
C GLU A 10 -22.25 -24.46 24.29
N THR A 11 -22.97 -23.42 23.83
CA THR A 11 -23.97 -23.57 22.76
C THR A 11 -23.34 -24.08 21.46
N MET A 12 -22.22 -23.51 21.01
CA MET A 12 -21.53 -23.95 19.79
C MET A 12 -21.03 -25.41 19.87
N LYS A 13 -20.59 -25.86 21.06
CA LYS A 13 -20.18 -27.25 21.30
C LYS A 13 -21.33 -28.26 21.11
N GLY A 14 -22.58 -27.82 21.24
CA GLY A 14 -23.77 -28.65 21.02
C GLY A 14 -24.18 -28.84 19.56
N HIS A 15 -23.50 -28.19 18.60
CA HIS A 15 -23.84 -28.26 17.17
C HIS A 15 -22.89 -29.16 16.37
N SER A 16 -23.32 -29.59 15.17
CA SER A 16 -22.48 -30.36 14.25
C SER A 16 -21.24 -29.57 13.82
N ALA A 17 -20.05 -30.11 14.11
CA ALA A 17 -18.78 -29.52 13.70
C ALA A 17 -18.65 -29.37 12.16
N LEU A 18 -19.23 -30.31 11.40
CA LEU A 18 -19.24 -30.25 9.94
C LEU A 18 -20.09 -29.07 9.44
N THR A 19 -21.28 -28.90 10.02
CA THR A 19 -22.19 -27.80 9.65
C THR A 19 -21.55 -26.45 9.98
N ILE A 20 -20.95 -26.31 11.17
CA ILE A 20 -20.21 -25.08 11.54
C ILE A 20 -19.12 -24.75 10.51
N ARG A 21 -18.35 -25.75 10.05
CA ARG A 21 -17.32 -25.55 9.02
C ARG A 21 -17.93 -25.06 7.70
N MET A 22 -19.03 -25.66 7.26
CA MET A 22 -19.74 -25.25 6.04
C MET A 22 -20.29 -23.83 6.16
N THR A 23 -20.94 -23.51 7.29
CA THR A 23 -21.47 -22.17 7.58
C THR A 23 -20.35 -21.14 7.57
N LYS A 24 -19.21 -21.40 8.21
CA LYS A 24 -18.06 -20.49 8.19
C LYS A 24 -17.60 -20.20 6.76
N LYS A 25 -17.51 -21.22 5.90
CA LYS A 25 -17.13 -21.03 4.50
C LYS A 25 -18.14 -20.16 3.76
N SER A 26 -19.45 -20.39 3.97
CA SER A 26 -20.52 -19.57 3.37
C SER A 26 -20.46 -18.12 3.83
N LEU A 27 -20.25 -17.87 5.13
CA LEU A 27 -20.17 -16.52 5.68
C LEU A 27 -18.93 -15.76 5.21
N ASN A 28 -17.83 -16.46 4.92
CA ASN A 28 -16.61 -15.85 4.42
C ASN A 28 -16.64 -15.55 2.92
N ALA A 29 -17.58 -16.12 2.15
CA ALA A 29 -17.59 -16.03 0.70
C ALA A 29 -17.59 -14.58 0.17
N GLU A 30 -18.30 -13.67 0.85
CA GLU A 30 -18.27 -12.25 0.47
C GLU A 30 -16.90 -11.60 0.71
N SER A 31 -16.23 -11.97 1.81
CA SER A 31 -14.88 -11.45 2.11
C SER A 31 -13.83 -11.99 1.15
N ASP A 32 -13.99 -13.21 0.65
CA ASP A 32 -13.08 -13.79 -0.36
C ASP A 32 -13.07 -12.93 -1.65
N ASN A 33 -14.21 -12.32 -2.01
CA ASN A 33 -14.30 -11.40 -3.16
C ASN A 33 -13.53 -10.09 -2.95
N LEU A 34 -13.15 -9.75 -1.72
CA LEU A 34 -12.40 -8.52 -1.40
C LEU A 34 -10.88 -8.70 -1.52
N TYR A 35 -10.37 -9.88 -1.88
CA TYR A 35 -8.93 -10.16 -1.94
C TYR A 35 -8.16 -9.19 -2.86
N ALA A 36 -8.70 -8.86 -4.03
CA ALA A 36 -8.07 -7.90 -4.94
C ALA A 36 -7.98 -6.48 -4.32
N SER A 37 -9.05 -6.05 -3.64
CA SER A 37 -9.07 -4.77 -2.90
C SER A 37 -8.02 -4.76 -1.79
N TRP A 38 -7.92 -5.86 -1.03
CA TRP A 38 -6.90 -6.02 -0.01
C TRP A 38 -5.48 -5.92 -0.59
N GLN A 39 -5.20 -6.61 -1.70
CA GLN A 39 -3.89 -6.53 -2.36
C GLN A 39 -3.55 -5.10 -2.80
N HIS A 40 -4.49 -4.41 -3.44
CA HIS A 40 -4.29 -3.01 -3.83
C HIS A 40 -4.02 -2.11 -2.61
N GLY A 41 -4.75 -2.32 -1.51
CA GLY A 41 -4.53 -1.61 -0.25
C GLY A 41 -3.14 -1.86 0.33
N MET A 42 -2.64 -3.10 0.26
CA MET A 42 -1.29 -3.44 0.72
C MET A 42 -0.20 -2.79 -0.13
N GLU A 43 -0.33 -2.80 -1.46
CA GLU A 43 0.62 -2.13 -2.36
C GLU A 43 0.65 -0.61 -2.12
N LEU A 44 -0.53 0.02 -2.00
CA LEU A 44 -0.63 1.44 -1.67
C LEU A 44 0.02 1.76 -0.32
N LEU A 45 -0.27 0.94 0.70
CA LEU A 45 0.32 1.11 2.02
C LEU A 45 1.84 0.98 1.96
N ALA A 46 2.37 -0.05 1.30
CA ALA A 46 3.82 -0.25 1.15
C ALA A 46 4.49 0.94 0.45
N HIS A 47 3.82 1.55 -0.52
CA HIS A 47 4.35 2.72 -1.24
C HIS A 47 4.34 4.00 -0.39
N VAL A 48 3.28 4.22 0.39
CA VAL A 48 3.06 5.48 1.11
C VAL A 48 3.68 5.45 2.51
N TRP A 49 3.71 4.29 3.16
CA TRP A 49 4.11 4.16 4.56
C TRP A 49 5.58 4.55 4.76
N GLY A 50 5.80 5.54 5.63
CA GLY A 50 7.13 6.08 5.88
C GLY A 50 7.73 6.90 4.73
N SER A 51 6.99 7.10 3.63
CA SER A 51 7.44 7.98 2.56
C SER A 51 7.65 9.41 3.06
N PRO A 52 8.61 10.16 2.50
CA PRO A 52 8.83 11.55 2.87
C PRO A 52 7.57 12.43 2.73
N GLU A 53 6.73 12.14 1.74
CA GLU A 53 5.47 12.88 1.50
C GLU A 53 4.41 12.57 2.56
N ALA A 54 4.25 11.31 2.96
CA ALA A 54 3.36 10.94 4.07
C ALA A 54 3.82 11.56 5.40
N ASN A 55 5.12 11.51 5.68
CA ASN A 55 5.70 12.10 6.90
C ASN A 55 5.51 13.62 6.92
N GLU A 56 5.69 14.32 5.78
CA GLU A 56 5.42 15.76 5.70
C GLU A 56 3.97 16.10 6.07
N GLY A 57 2.99 15.29 5.64
CA GLY A 57 1.59 15.46 6.01
C GLY A 57 1.38 15.32 7.52
N MET A 58 1.94 14.26 8.10
CA MET A 58 1.87 13.99 9.55
C MET A 58 2.55 15.09 10.36
N ASP A 59 3.78 15.44 10.02
CA ASP A 59 4.58 16.45 10.72
C ASP A 59 3.94 17.84 10.62
N ALA A 60 3.40 18.20 9.46
CA ALA A 60 2.70 19.46 9.27
C ALA A 60 1.43 19.55 10.13
N PHE A 61 0.67 18.45 10.21
CA PHE A 61 -0.50 18.36 11.07
C PHE A 61 -0.14 18.52 12.55
N LEU A 62 0.87 17.77 13.03
CA LEU A 62 1.35 17.87 14.41
C LEU A 62 1.88 19.27 14.76
N ALA A 63 2.52 19.94 13.80
CA ALA A 63 3.03 21.29 13.97
C ALA A 63 1.99 22.41 13.71
N GLY A 64 0.74 22.06 13.36
CA GLY A 64 -0.31 23.04 13.08
C GLY A 64 -0.03 23.96 11.87
N ARG A 65 0.84 23.51 10.95
CA ARG A 65 1.21 24.26 9.74
C ARG A 65 0.60 23.64 8.50
N LYS A 66 0.55 24.41 7.41
CA LYS A 66 0.20 23.84 6.11
C LYS A 66 1.32 22.92 5.61
N PRO A 67 1.01 21.73 5.09
CA PRO A 67 2.01 20.86 4.47
C PRO A 67 2.52 21.46 3.17
N ASN A 68 3.81 21.28 2.89
CA ASN A 68 4.44 21.66 1.63
C ASN A 68 4.67 20.42 0.76
N PHE A 69 3.62 19.97 0.06
CA PHE A 69 3.72 18.86 -0.89
C PHE A 69 4.39 19.24 -2.22
N GLN A 70 4.45 20.53 -2.54
CA GLN A 70 5.01 21.01 -3.80
C GLN A 70 6.50 20.66 -3.93
N LYS A 71 7.23 20.56 -2.81
CA LYS A 71 8.63 20.13 -2.81
C LYS A 71 8.83 18.74 -3.45
N PHE A 72 7.88 17.83 -3.28
CA PHE A 72 7.96 16.48 -3.87
C PHE A 72 7.71 16.50 -5.37
N ARG A 73 6.76 17.31 -5.86
CA ARG A 73 6.52 17.49 -7.30
C ARG A 73 7.74 18.10 -8.01
N VAL A 74 8.37 19.09 -7.38
CA VAL A 74 9.59 19.71 -7.90
C VAL A 74 10.74 18.70 -7.92
N GLN A 75 10.89 17.88 -6.89
CA GLN A 75 11.91 16.83 -6.87
C GLN A 75 11.68 15.78 -7.97
N ALA A 76 10.43 15.29 -8.10
CA ALA A 76 10.07 14.33 -9.14
C ALA A 76 10.35 14.87 -10.55
N LYS A 77 10.06 16.16 -10.79
CA LYS A 77 10.41 16.83 -12.05
C LYS A 77 11.91 16.80 -12.33
N LYS A 78 12.75 17.12 -11.33
CA LYS A 78 14.21 17.09 -11.47
C LYS A 78 14.74 15.70 -11.80
N GLU A 79 14.21 14.68 -11.13
CA GLU A 79 14.59 13.28 -11.41
C GLU A 79 14.19 12.87 -12.84
N LEU A 80 13.00 13.28 -13.30
CA LEU A 80 12.55 13.04 -14.67
C LEU A 80 13.46 13.74 -15.69
N GLU A 81 13.77 15.02 -15.49
CA GLU A 81 14.68 15.78 -16.37
C GLU A 81 16.05 15.09 -16.48
N LYS A 82 16.59 14.61 -15.35
CA LYS A 82 17.84 13.83 -15.31
C LYS A 82 17.74 12.51 -16.07
N TYR A 83 16.62 11.79 -15.90
CA TYR A 83 16.38 10.55 -16.63
C TYR A 83 16.31 10.80 -18.14
N VAL A 84 15.61 11.85 -18.57
CA VAL A 84 15.48 12.23 -19.98
C VAL A 84 16.83 12.65 -20.57
N ASP A 85 17.63 13.48 -19.90
CA ASP A 85 19.00 13.80 -20.36
C ASP A 85 19.85 12.53 -20.51
N GLY A 86 19.73 11.61 -19.54
CA GLY A 86 20.43 10.33 -19.60
C GLY A 86 20.00 9.46 -20.78
N PHE A 87 18.71 9.45 -21.09
CA PHE A 87 18.16 8.77 -22.26
C PHE A 87 18.64 9.40 -23.58
N GLU A 88 18.58 10.72 -23.72
CA GLU A 88 19.04 11.46 -24.91
C GLU A 88 20.53 11.26 -25.19
N ARG A 89 21.33 11.14 -24.12
CA ARG A 89 22.77 10.91 -24.17
C ARG A 89 23.15 9.43 -24.26
N ASP A 90 22.16 8.54 -24.34
CA ASP A 90 22.34 7.09 -24.44
C ASP A 90 23.24 6.55 -23.31
N LEU A 91 23.05 7.02 -22.07
CA LEU A 91 23.95 6.71 -20.95
C LEU A 91 23.94 5.23 -20.54
N ASN A 92 22.89 4.49 -20.93
CA ASN A 92 22.79 3.05 -20.74
C ASN A 92 23.75 2.26 -21.66
N ALA A 93 24.16 2.85 -22.80
CA ALA A 93 25.20 2.27 -23.64
C ALA A 93 26.59 2.44 -22.98
N PRO A 94 27.52 1.48 -23.20
CA PRO A 94 28.88 1.64 -22.74
C PRO A 94 29.51 2.89 -23.38
N PRO A 95 30.46 3.56 -22.69
CA PRO A 95 30.97 4.87 -23.11
C PRO A 95 31.45 4.94 -24.57
N SER A 96 31.97 3.86 -25.14
CA SER A 96 32.40 3.76 -26.53
C SER A 96 31.28 3.78 -27.57
N MET A 97 30.05 3.45 -27.17
CA MET A 97 28.88 3.34 -28.04
C MET A 97 27.86 4.46 -27.83
N ARG A 98 28.10 5.38 -26.88
CA ARG A 98 27.21 6.51 -26.60
C ARG A 98 27.14 7.45 -27.80
N ARG A 99 25.92 7.85 -28.17
CA ARG A 99 25.69 8.85 -29.21
C ARG A 99 26.32 10.18 -28.81
N LYS A 100 27.14 10.77 -29.69
CA LYS A 100 27.61 12.15 -29.51
C LYS A 100 26.42 13.09 -29.68
N LYS A 101 26.23 14.02 -28.75
CA LYS A 101 25.19 15.05 -28.82
C LYS A 101 25.34 15.77 -30.17
N LYS A 102 24.28 15.81 -30.98
CA LYS A 102 24.24 16.63 -32.19
C LYS A 102 24.20 18.10 -31.83
#